data_AF-A0A0S6W0X5-F1
#
_entry.id   AF-A0A0S6W0X5-F1
#
_cell.length_a   1.000
_cell.length_b   1.000
_cell.length_c   1.000
_cell.angle_alpha   90.00
_cell.angle_beta   90.00
_cell.angle_gamma   90.00
#
_symmetry.space_group_name_H-M   'P 1'
#
loop_
_entity.id
_entity.type
_entity.pdbx_description
1 polymer ?
#
loop_
_entity_poly.entity_id
_entity_poly.type
_entity_poly.pdbx_seq_one_letter_code
_entity_poly.pdbx_strand_id
1 'polypeptide(L)'
;MPERKGRESWLPLLRVLLRPLFVTHYARRSTIGRAMEISKYDIEERAKYVAEARDTAFLDAIFLINYYNRDRKRWGFGPKPEDITPQEVFSEFDENAYEDALRKSQKLLAENGLVGMAFFEYQSVTISYEDAAKKLRKENPGFSDKSYELAIHAGIRDMR
;
A
#
# COMPACT_ATOMS: atom_id res chain seq x y z
N MET A 1 -61.22 2.99 34.92
CA MET A 1 -61.48 4.14 35.82
C MET A 1 -61.34 3.66 37.26
N PRO A 2 -60.80 4.43 38.22
CA PRO A 2 -60.82 5.91 38.37
C PRO A 2 -59.40 6.55 38.42
N GLU A 3 -59.16 7.76 37.91
CA GLU A 3 -59.49 9.10 38.47
C GLU A 3 -59.01 9.37 39.91
N ARG A 4 -57.97 10.22 40.04
CA ARG A 4 -57.79 11.27 41.09
C ARG A 4 -56.93 12.39 40.47
N LYS A 5 -57.49 13.53 40.06
CA LYS A 5 -57.68 14.78 40.84
C LYS A 5 -56.52 14.99 41.83
N GLY A 6 -55.58 15.90 41.60
CA GLY A 6 -55.77 17.34 41.43
C GLY A 6 -55.57 18.01 42.79
N ARG A 7 -54.49 18.79 42.94
CA ARG A 7 -54.41 19.86 43.92
C ARG A 7 -53.30 20.85 43.61
N GLU A 8 -53.73 22.10 43.52
CA GLU A 8 -52.97 23.33 43.38
C GLU A 8 -51.99 23.50 44.55
N SER A 9 -50.90 24.26 44.35
CA SER A 9 -50.92 25.68 44.76
C SER A 9 -49.54 26.28 45.09
N TRP A 10 -49.46 27.59 44.83
CA TRP A 10 -48.55 28.63 45.38
C TRP A 10 -47.05 28.61 45.01
N LEU A 11 -46.71 29.54 44.11
CA LEU A 11 -45.41 30.23 44.08
C LEU A 11 -45.17 30.98 45.41
N PRO A 12 -43.91 31.23 45.79
CA PRO A 12 -43.37 32.56 45.45
C PRO A 12 -41.89 32.56 45.02
N LEU A 13 -41.64 33.39 44.01
CA LEU A 13 -40.52 34.34 43.88
C LEU A 13 -39.29 34.11 44.78
N LEU A 14 -38.16 33.74 44.16
CA LEU A 14 -36.87 34.24 44.63
C LEU A 14 -35.91 34.52 43.47
N ARG A 15 -35.36 35.72 43.57
CA ARG A 15 -34.52 36.49 42.68
C ARG A 15 -33.20 35.80 42.33
N VAL A 16 -32.79 36.04 41.07
CA VAL A 16 -31.48 36.56 40.66
C VAL A 16 -30.26 35.76 41.12
N LEU A 17 -29.53 35.19 40.17
CA LEU A 17 -28.14 35.59 39.90
C LEU A 17 -27.68 35.03 38.54
N LEU A 18 -27.50 35.96 37.61
CA LEU A 18 -26.82 35.81 36.34
C LEU A 18 -25.43 35.22 36.57
N ARG A 19 -25.14 34.05 36.02
CA ARG A 19 -23.76 33.64 35.72
C ARG A 19 -23.54 33.72 34.22
N PRO A 20 -22.56 34.49 33.74
CA PRO A 20 -22.27 34.57 32.32
C PRO A 20 -21.75 33.20 31.84
N LEU A 21 -22.42 32.66 30.84
CA LEU A 21 -21.90 31.61 29.98
C LEU A 21 -20.61 32.16 29.35
N PHE A 22 -19.46 31.74 29.87
CA PHE A 22 -18.21 31.85 29.12
C PHE A 22 -18.34 30.96 27.90
N VAL A 23 -18.72 31.58 26.77
CA VAL A 23 -18.55 31.01 25.44
C VAL A 23 -17.05 30.92 25.21
N THR A 24 -16.46 29.77 25.54
CA THR A 24 -15.13 29.43 25.08
C THR A 24 -15.19 29.35 23.55
N HIS A 25 -14.59 30.34 22.90
CA HIS A 25 -14.28 30.30 21.47
C HIS A 25 -13.32 29.13 21.20
N TYR A 26 -13.89 27.95 20.98
CA TYR A 26 -13.18 26.81 20.42
C TYR A 26 -13.65 26.62 18.98
N ALA A 27 -12.94 27.23 18.04
CA ALA A 27 -12.83 26.87 16.63
C ALA A 27 -12.20 28.07 15.91
N ARG A 28 -11.23 27.95 15.03
CA ARG A 28 -10.65 26.81 14.34
C ARG A 28 -9.28 27.35 13.95
N ARG A 29 -8.17 26.81 14.49
CA ARG A 29 -6.93 26.88 13.72
C ARG A 29 -7.19 25.99 12.51
N SER A 30 -7.59 26.62 11.42
CA SER A 30 -7.44 26.07 10.08
C SER A 30 -5.96 25.74 9.93
N THR A 31 -5.59 24.50 10.26
CA THR A 31 -4.40 23.89 9.70
C THR A 31 -4.67 23.82 8.20
N ILE A 32 -4.29 24.91 7.52
CA ILE A 32 -4.01 24.93 6.10
C ILE A 32 -3.30 23.61 5.83
N GLY A 33 -3.98 22.71 5.13
CA GLY A 33 -3.43 21.45 4.70
C GLY A 33 -2.23 21.79 3.85
N ARG A 34 -1.03 21.71 4.44
CA ARG A 34 0.20 21.72 3.67
C ARG A 34 0.05 20.53 2.75
N ALA A 35 -0.10 20.78 1.45
CA ALA A 35 0.00 19.72 0.47
C ALA A 35 1.29 18.98 0.81
N MET A 36 1.17 17.73 1.27
CA MET A 36 2.35 16.93 1.49
C MET A 36 3.00 16.81 0.12
N GLU A 37 4.27 17.19 0.03
CA GLU A 37 5.05 17.08 -1.20
C GLU A 37 5.57 15.64 -1.30
N ILE A 38 5.70 15.13 -2.52
CA ILE A 38 6.32 13.82 -2.75
C ILE A 38 7.79 13.91 -2.32
N SER A 39 8.26 12.94 -1.55
CA SER A 39 9.64 12.91 -1.08
C SER A 39 10.60 12.85 -2.26
N LYS A 40 11.70 13.62 -2.20
CA LYS A 40 12.81 13.52 -3.16
C LYS A 40 13.32 12.08 -3.29
N TYR A 41 13.34 11.34 -2.19
CA TYR A 41 13.73 9.92 -2.19
C TYR A 41 12.81 9.06 -3.06
N ASP A 42 11.49 9.27 -2.99
CA ASP A 42 10.52 8.47 -3.75
C ASP A 42 10.62 8.75 -5.26
N ILE A 43 10.93 10.00 -5.63
CA ILE A 43 11.18 10.40 -7.02
C ILE A 43 12.48 9.77 -7.54
N GLU A 44 13.55 9.84 -6.77
CA GLU A 44 14.83 9.21 -7.14
C GLU A 44 14.71 7.70 -7.25
N GLU A 45 13.97 7.08 -6.35
CA GLU A 45 13.71 5.64 -6.40
C GLU A 45 12.90 5.27 -7.65
N ARG A 46 11.81 6.00 -7.96
CA ARG A 46 11.05 5.79 -9.22
C ARG A 46 11.97 5.87 -10.43
N ALA A 47 12.81 6.90 -10.50
CA ALA A 47 13.71 7.12 -11.62
C ALA A 47 14.72 5.96 -11.79
N LYS A 48 15.20 5.36 -10.69
CA LYS A 48 16.06 4.16 -10.76
C LYS A 48 15.34 2.98 -11.39
N TYR A 49 14.10 2.70 -11.00
CA TYR A 49 13.33 1.60 -11.60
C TYR A 49 13.04 1.85 -13.09
N VAL A 50 12.76 3.09 -13.49
CA VAL A 50 12.60 3.43 -14.92
C VAL A 50 13.91 3.19 -15.68
N ALA A 51 15.03 3.69 -15.17
CA ALA A 51 16.33 3.50 -15.82
C ALA A 51 16.70 2.02 -15.93
N GLU A 52 16.54 1.27 -14.85
CA GLU A 52 16.84 -0.15 -14.83
C GLU A 52 15.92 -0.97 -15.76
N ALA A 53 14.63 -0.65 -15.82
CA ALA A 53 13.71 -1.30 -16.73
C ALA A 53 14.08 -1.05 -18.21
N ARG A 54 14.68 0.10 -18.55
CA ARG A 54 15.15 0.38 -19.91
C ARG A 54 16.37 -0.45 -20.32
N ASP A 55 17.19 -0.85 -19.35
CA ASP A 55 18.45 -1.56 -19.56
C ASP A 55 18.34 -3.08 -19.35
N THR A 56 17.13 -3.62 -19.24
CA THR A 56 16.87 -5.05 -18.98
C THR A 56 16.08 -5.73 -20.08
N ALA A 57 16.04 -7.06 -20.06
CA ALA A 57 15.24 -7.84 -21.01
C ALA A 57 13.75 -7.54 -20.81
N PHE A 58 12.96 -7.61 -21.88
CA PHE A 58 11.54 -7.22 -21.88
C PHE A 58 10.74 -7.80 -20.71
N LEU A 59 10.87 -9.11 -20.43
CA LEU A 59 10.16 -9.75 -19.32
C LEU A 59 10.56 -9.19 -17.94
N ASP A 60 11.86 -8.97 -17.70
CA ASP A 60 12.37 -8.37 -16.47
C ASP A 60 11.98 -6.89 -16.35
N ALA A 61 11.97 -6.15 -17.45
CA ALA A 61 11.52 -4.77 -17.49
C ALA A 61 10.04 -4.65 -17.08
N ILE A 62 9.16 -5.52 -17.62
CA ILE A 62 7.76 -5.59 -17.19
C ILE A 62 7.63 -5.99 -15.71
N PHE A 63 8.47 -6.92 -15.24
CA PHE A 63 8.53 -7.27 -13.83
C PHE A 63 8.89 -6.06 -12.97
N LEU A 64 9.92 -5.29 -13.31
CA LEU A 64 10.37 -4.12 -12.56
C LEU A 64 9.31 -3.03 -12.48
N ILE A 65 8.61 -2.76 -13.59
CA ILE A 65 7.47 -1.82 -13.64
C ILE A 65 6.38 -2.29 -12.66
N ASN A 66 5.94 -3.55 -12.79
CA ASN A 66 4.87 -4.11 -11.98
C ASN A 66 5.26 -4.17 -10.48
N TYR A 67 6.49 -4.58 -10.19
CA TYR A 67 7.06 -4.63 -8.84
C TYR A 67 7.11 -3.24 -8.20
N TYR A 68 7.56 -2.21 -8.93
CA TYR A 68 7.58 -0.85 -8.40
C TYR A 68 6.17 -0.38 -8.05
N ASN A 69 5.24 -0.47 -9.02
CA ASN A 69 3.87 0.04 -8.88
C ASN A 69 3.09 -0.67 -7.77
N ARG A 70 3.16 -2.01 -7.71
CA ARG A 70 2.38 -2.83 -6.77
C ARG A 70 3.02 -2.94 -5.40
N ASP A 71 4.34 -3.11 -5.37
CA ASP A 71 5.02 -3.58 -4.17
C ASP A 71 5.94 -2.52 -3.57
N ARG A 72 6.84 -1.90 -4.35
CA ARG A 72 7.79 -0.91 -3.82
C ARG A 72 7.09 0.38 -3.36
N LYS A 73 6.24 0.95 -4.20
CA LYS A 73 5.56 2.24 -3.98
C LYS A 73 4.48 2.17 -2.89
N ARG A 74 3.92 0.98 -2.65
CA ARG A 74 2.83 0.73 -1.71
C ARG A 74 3.17 1.11 -0.26
N TRP A 75 4.43 1.01 0.15
CA TRP A 75 4.83 1.18 1.54
C TRP A 75 5.14 2.64 1.92
N GLY A 76 4.84 3.02 3.17
CA GLY A 76 5.12 4.34 3.75
C GLY A 76 3.99 5.36 3.62
N PHE A 77 4.08 6.47 4.34
CA PHE A 77 3.08 7.55 4.37
C PHE A 77 3.29 8.58 3.26
N GLY A 78 2.30 9.45 3.04
CA GLY A 78 2.41 10.61 2.16
C GLY A 78 1.96 10.34 0.72
N PRO A 79 1.97 11.39 -0.13
CA PRO A 79 1.67 11.26 -1.55
C PRO A 79 2.70 10.33 -2.21
N LYS A 80 2.23 9.50 -3.14
CA LYS A 80 3.09 8.60 -3.89
C LYS A 80 3.41 9.18 -5.27
N PRO A 81 4.59 8.89 -5.84
CA PRO A 81 4.84 9.12 -7.25
C PRO A 81 3.77 8.46 -8.13
N GLU A 82 3.63 8.95 -9.36
CA GLU A 82 2.81 8.29 -10.37
C GLU A 82 3.37 6.89 -10.69
N ASP A 83 2.49 6.00 -11.16
CA ASP A 83 2.93 4.69 -11.64
C ASP A 83 3.91 4.84 -12.79
N ILE A 84 4.85 3.90 -12.90
CA ILE A 84 5.66 3.76 -14.09
C ILE A 84 4.79 3.11 -15.17
N THR A 85 4.71 3.76 -16.32
CA THR A 85 3.97 3.25 -17.48
C THR A 85 4.92 2.51 -18.44
N PRO A 86 4.43 1.52 -19.22
CA PRO A 86 5.24 0.86 -20.23
C PRO A 86 5.83 1.84 -21.26
N GLN A 87 5.09 2.89 -21.63
CA GLN A 87 5.51 3.90 -22.60
C GLN A 87 6.69 4.76 -22.11
N GLU A 88 6.93 4.82 -20.80
CA GLU A 88 8.14 5.46 -20.27
C GLU A 88 9.39 4.61 -20.46
N VAL A 89 9.24 3.31 -20.63
CA VAL A 89 10.34 2.33 -20.71
C VAL A 89 10.59 1.89 -22.14
N PHE A 90 9.52 1.65 -22.91
CA PHE A 90 9.59 1.14 -24.27
C PHE A 90 9.07 2.20 -25.25
N SER A 91 9.77 2.39 -26.37
CA SER A 91 9.27 3.21 -27.48
C SER A 91 8.13 2.52 -28.23
N GLU A 92 8.27 1.21 -28.47
CA GLU A 92 7.30 0.35 -29.15
C GLU A 92 7.36 -1.05 -28.51
N PHE A 93 6.22 -1.73 -28.43
CA PHE A 93 6.13 -3.11 -27.97
C PHE A 93 4.86 -3.77 -28.52
N ASP A 94 4.88 -5.10 -28.60
CA ASP A 94 3.69 -5.89 -28.95
C ASP A 94 2.77 -6.01 -27.72
N GLU A 95 1.49 -5.67 -27.90
CA GLU A 95 0.51 -5.66 -26.81
C GLU A 95 0.29 -7.06 -26.22
N ASN A 96 0.27 -8.11 -27.05
CA ASN A 96 0.08 -9.48 -26.56
C ASN A 96 1.29 -9.95 -25.75
N ALA A 97 2.50 -9.63 -26.20
CA ALA A 97 3.73 -9.92 -25.48
C ALA A 97 3.77 -9.18 -24.14
N TYR A 98 3.32 -7.92 -24.11
CA TYR A 98 3.18 -7.14 -22.88
C TYR A 98 2.21 -7.81 -21.89
N GLU A 99 1.00 -8.16 -22.34
CA GLU A 99 0.00 -8.81 -21.49
C GLU A 99 0.49 -10.16 -20.94
N ASP A 100 1.17 -10.97 -21.76
CA ASP A 100 1.76 -12.23 -21.31
C ASP A 100 2.87 -12.01 -20.27
N ALA A 101 3.79 -11.06 -20.53
CA ALA A 101 4.85 -10.71 -19.59
C ALA A 101 4.31 -10.14 -18.27
N LEU A 102 3.26 -9.33 -18.33
CA LEU A 102 2.59 -8.78 -17.17
C LEU A 102 1.94 -9.88 -16.34
N ARG A 103 1.22 -10.81 -16.98
CA ARG A 103 0.62 -11.98 -16.32
C ARG A 103 1.67 -12.84 -15.62
N LYS A 104 2.80 -13.12 -16.30
CA LYS A 104 3.92 -13.87 -15.72
C LYS A 104 4.52 -13.14 -14.50
N SER A 105 4.70 -11.82 -14.60
CA SER A 105 5.22 -10.99 -13.52
C SER A 105 4.28 -10.94 -12.31
N GLN A 106 2.97 -10.82 -12.56
CA GLN A 106 1.95 -10.87 -11.51
C GLN A 106 1.91 -12.22 -10.81
N LYS A 107 2.02 -13.32 -11.58
CA LYS A 107 2.10 -14.68 -11.05
C LYS A 107 3.31 -14.85 -10.13
N LEU A 108 4.51 -14.46 -10.57
CA LEU A 108 5.73 -14.54 -9.76
C LEU A 108 5.57 -13.79 -8.42
N LEU A 109 4.99 -12.59 -8.43
CA LEU A 109 4.73 -11.79 -7.23
C LEU A 109 3.54 -12.27 -6.39
N ALA A 110 2.69 -13.16 -6.90
CA ALA A 110 1.60 -13.76 -6.13
C ALA A 110 2.07 -15.04 -5.42
N GLU A 111 2.96 -15.80 -6.06
CA GLU A 111 3.44 -17.09 -5.54
C GLU A 111 4.61 -16.95 -4.55
N ASN A 112 5.21 -15.75 -4.43
CA ASN A 112 6.31 -15.47 -3.50
C ASN A 112 5.94 -15.59 -2.01
N GLY A 113 4.64 -15.57 -1.66
CA GLY A 113 4.17 -15.66 -0.28
C GLY A 113 4.59 -16.97 0.40
N LEU A 114 4.66 -18.07 -0.35
CA LEU A 114 5.16 -19.35 0.16
C LEU A 114 6.62 -19.24 0.63
N VAL A 115 7.45 -18.48 -0.09
CA VAL A 115 8.84 -18.24 0.29
C VAL A 115 8.90 -17.39 1.57
N GLY A 116 8.07 -16.37 1.68
CA GLY A 116 7.96 -15.56 2.90
C GLY A 116 7.53 -16.37 4.12
N MET A 117 6.51 -17.24 3.98
CA MET A 117 6.04 -18.10 5.06
C MET A 117 7.09 -19.14 5.47
N ALA A 118 7.82 -19.72 4.50
CA ALA A 118 8.92 -20.63 4.77
C ALA A 118 10.09 -19.93 5.48
N PHE A 119 10.39 -18.68 5.12
CA PHE A 119 11.43 -17.86 5.77
C PHE A 119 11.14 -17.59 7.25
N PHE A 120 9.87 -17.36 7.61
CA PHE A 120 9.45 -17.16 9.02
C PHE A 120 9.00 -18.45 9.73
N GLU A 121 9.19 -19.62 9.10
CA GLU A 121 8.89 -20.93 9.70
C GLU A 121 7.43 -21.04 10.20
N TYR A 122 6.48 -20.55 9.41
CA TYR A 122 5.06 -20.65 9.74
C TYR A 122 4.64 -22.12 9.88
N GLN A 123 3.88 -22.46 10.93
CA GLN A 123 3.51 -23.84 11.26
C GLN A 123 2.77 -24.59 10.13
N SER A 124 2.10 -23.87 9.23
CA SER A 124 1.41 -24.42 8.07
C SER A 124 2.33 -24.79 6.90
N VAL A 125 3.62 -24.42 6.95
CA VAL A 125 4.59 -24.63 5.89
C VAL A 125 5.64 -25.64 6.34
N THR A 126 5.76 -26.73 5.59
CA THR A 126 6.66 -27.86 5.91
C THR A 126 7.92 -27.91 5.05
N ILE A 127 8.02 -27.02 4.05
CA ILE A 127 9.18 -26.94 3.15
C ILE A 127 10.20 -25.92 3.68
N SER A 128 11.48 -26.13 3.40
CA SER A 128 12.51 -25.14 3.76
C SER A 128 12.42 -23.90 2.88
N TYR A 129 13.02 -22.80 3.35
CA TYR A 129 13.15 -21.56 2.58
C TYR A 129 13.87 -21.78 1.23
N GLU A 130 14.95 -22.56 1.21
CA GLU A 130 15.73 -22.85 0.00
C GLU A 130 14.90 -23.63 -1.01
N ASP A 131 14.13 -24.61 -0.55
CA ASP A 131 13.29 -25.42 -1.44
C ASP A 131 12.06 -24.64 -1.92
N ALA A 132 11.51 -23.75 -1.10
CA ALA A 132 10.49 -22.79 -1.52
C ALA A 132 11.02 -21.85 -2.63
N ALA A 133 12.22 -21.31 -2.46
CA ALA A 133 12.86 -20.44 -3.46
C ALA A 133 13.16 -21.18 -4.77
N LYS A 134 13.65 -22.44 -4.70
CA LYS A 134 13.85 -23.29 -5.88
C LYS A 134 12.52 -23.60 -6.58
N LYS A 135 11.47 -23.89 -5.83
CA LYS A 135 10.12 -24.14 -6.37
C LYS A 135 9.59 -22.90 -7.09
N LEU A 136 9.72 -21.71 -6.49
CA LEU A 136 9.31 -20.45 -7.11
C LEU A 136 9.97 -20.24 -8.49
N ARG A 137 11.29 -20.45 -8.57
CA ARG A 137 12.07 -20.36 -9.82
C ARG A 137 11.65 -21.40 -10.85
N LYS A 138 11.44 -22.65 -10.41
CA LYS A 138 11.00 -23.74 -11.28
C LYS A 138 9.62 -23.49 -11.89
N GLU A 139 8.70 -22.91 -11.13
CA GLU A 139 7.31 -22.68 -11.55
C GLU A 139 7.11 -21.38 -12.35
N ASN A 140 8.12 -20.50 -12.35
CA ASN A 140 8.08 -19.19 -13.02
C ASN A 140 9.36 -18.92 -13.83
N PRO A 141 9.72 -19.77 -14.82
CA PRO A 141 10.98 -19.61 -15.56
C PRO A 141 11.02 -18.35 -16.42
N GLY A 142 12.23 -17.89 -16.73
CA GLY A 142 12.48 -16.82 -17.70
C GLY A 142 12.89 -15.46 -17.12
N PHE A 143 12.77 -15.28 -15.81
CA PHE A 143 13.25 -14.07 -15.12
C PHE A 143 14.74 -14.16 -14.79
N SER A 144 15.38 -13.00 -14.67
CA SER A 144 16.73 -12.86 -14.15
C SER A 144 16.82 -13.17 -12.64
N ASP A 145 18.03 -13.47 -12.17
CA ASP A 145 18.29 -13.69 -10.74
C ASP A 145 17.83 -12.51 -9.88
N LYS A 146 18.08 -11.29 -10.35
CA LYS A 146 17.68 -10.06 -9.67
C LYS A 146 16.16 -9.95 -9.49
N SER A 147 15.38 -10.28 -10.52
CA SER A 147 13.92 -10.30 -10.45
C SER A 147 13.42 -11.32 -9.42
N TYR A 148 14.04 -12.50 -9.36
CA TYR A 148 13.72 -13.48 -8.31
C TYR A 148 14.05 -12.98 -6.91
N GLU A 149 15.22 -12.35 -6.72
CA GLU A 149 15.61 -11.78 -5.43
C GLU A 149 14.59 -10.72 -4.97
N LEU A 150 14.20 -9.81 -5.86
CA LEU A 150 13.16 -8.81 -5.57
C LEU A 150 11.82 -9.46 -5.20
N ALA A 151 11.38 -10.48 -5.95
CA ALA A 151 10.15 -11.20 -5.66
C ALA A 151 10.19 -11.91 -4.31
N ILE A 152 11.32 -12.54 -3.97
CA ILE A 152 11.53 -13.21 -2.68
C ILE A 152 11.50 -12.18 -1.54
N HIS A 153 12.21 -11.06 -1.68
CA HIS A 153 12.20 -9.99 -0.69
C HIS A 153 10.81 -9.38 -0.49
N ALA A 154 10.02 -9.27 -1.55
CA ALA A 154 8.62 -8.86 -1.45
C ALA A 154 7.81 -9.84 -0.60
N GLY A 155 7.94 -11.15 -0.88
CA GLY A 155 7.23 -12.20 -0.15
C GLY A 155 7.60 -12.22 1.33
N ILE A 156 8.90 -12.08 1.65
CA ILE A 156 9.37 -11.94 3.04
C ILE A 156 8.78 -10.68 3.67
N ARG A 157 8.79 -9.54 2.98
CA ARG A 157 8.25 -8.29 3.54
C ARG A 157 6.76 -8.35 3.80
N ASP A 158 5.98 -8.97 2.91
CA ASP A 158 4.52 -9.09 3.04
C ASP A 158 4.11 -10.04 4.18
N MET A 159 4.96 -10.98 4.58
CA MET A 159 4.69 -11.92 5.67
C MET A 159 5.12 -11.43 7.05
N ARG A 160 5.81 -10.29 7.14
CA ARG A 160 6.25 -9.68 8.39
C ARG A 160 5.13 -8.86 9.05
#